data_AF-A0A369GTU1-F1
#
_entry.id   AF-A0A369GTU1-F1
#
_cell.length_a   1.000
_cell.length_b   1.000
_cell.length_c   1.000
_cell.angle_alpha   90.00
_cell.angle_beta   90.00
_cell.angle_gamma   90.00
#
_symmetry.space_group_name_H-M   'P 1'
#
loop_
_entity.id
_entity.type
_entity.pdbx_description
1 polymer ?
#
loop_
_entity_poly.entity_id
_entity_poly.type
_entity_poly.pdbx_seq_one_letter_code
_entity_poly.pdbx_strand_id
1 'polypeptide(L)'
;MAFLLLAFILTISQLGTSTRVGEVQTAHLTFRSDSSPETYNLTVKADGSIVKTGHDTLPISHIDAPDYLARSFCHFQTPRAVNLSTMVASDGITQQVVLNPVQPVLSVLCHGQCVYTYGACYDTHNQFVGPCCNGLCVATRCRPWNLGHHGEDM
;
A
#
# COMPACT_ATOMS: atom_id res chain seq x y z
N MET A 1 55.55 -9.47 -34.77
CA MET A 1 54.78 -10.43 -33.95
C MET A 1 53.82 -9.64 -33.09
N ALA A 2 52.53 -9.73 -33.40
CA ALA A 2 51.45 -9.05 -32.70
C ALA A 2 50.89 -9.98 -31.61
N PHE A 3 50.70 -9.47 -30.40
CA PHE A 3 49.90 -10.13 -29.36
C PHE A 3 48.70 -9.24 -29.03
N LEU A 4 47.54 -9.59 -29.60
CA LEU A 4 46.25 -9.04 -29.23
C LEU A 4 45.77 -9.73 -27.94
N LEU A 5 45.70 -8.97 -26.85
CA LEU A 5 45.04 -9.38 -25.61
C LEU A 5 43.58 -8.93 -25.65
N LEU A 6 42.65 -9.86 -25.86
CA LEU A 6 41.21 -9.64 -25.74
C LEU A 6 40.80 -9.75 -24.27
N ALA A 7 40.43 -8.61 -23.66
CA ALA A 7 39.82 -8.57 -22.33
C ALA A 7 38.29 -8.78 -22.46
N PHE A 8 37.79 -9.89 -21.91
CA PHE A 8 36.35 -10.14 -21.75
C PHE A 8 35.82 -9.32 -20.56
N ILE A 9 35.05 -8.28 -20.83
CA ILE A 9 34.39 -7.47 -19.80
C ILE A 9 33.03 -8.12 -19.51
N LEU A 10 32.87 -8.74 -18.34
CA LEU A 10 31.58 -9.19 -17.80
C LEU A 10 30.76 -7.95 -17.39
N THR A 11 29.75 -7.59 -18.17
CA THR A 11 28.74 -6.61 -17.75
C THR A 11 27.78 -7.26 -16.76
N ILE A 12 27.94 -6.95 -15.46
CA ILE A 12 26.97 -7.32 -14.44
C ILE A 12 25.78 -6.35 -14.58
N SER A 13 24.66 -6.84 -15.11
CA SER A 13 23.40 -6.09 -15.11
C SER A 13 22.87 -6.06 -13.67
N GLN A 14 23.08 -4.94 -12.97
CA GLN A 14 22.42 -4.68 -11.69
C GLN A 14 20.96 -4.32 -11.94
N LEU A 15 20.05 -5.29 -11.84
CA LEU A 15 18.63 -5.00 -11.60
C LEU A 15 18.45 -4.66 -10.11
N GLY A 16 18.81 -3.43 -9.75
CA GLY A 16 18.29 -2.79 -8.55
C GLY A 16 17.12 -1.92 -8.97
N THR A 17 15.90 -2.29 -8.61
CA THR A 17 14.77 -1.34 -8.61
C THR A 17 14.98 -0.36 -7.46
N SER A 18 15.96 0.53 -7.63
CA SER A 18 16.08 1.76 -6.86
C SER A 18 14.93 2.64 -7.32
N THR A 19 13.91 2.78 -6.48
CA THR A 19 12.90 3.83 -6.62
C THR A 19 13.66 5.13 -6.78
N ARG A 20 13.52 5.79 -7.93
CA ARG A 20 14.31 7.00 -8.23
C ARG A 20 14.01 8.03 -7.14
N VAL A 21 15.05 8.73 -6.66
CA VAL A 21 14.88 9.90 -5.79
C VAL A 21 13.90 10.85 -6.47
N GLY A 22 12.69 10.98 -5.92
CA GLY A 22 11.59 11.78 -6.46
C GLY A 22 10.34 11.02 -6.94
N GLU A 23 10.35 9.68 -7.00
CA GLU A 23 9.17 8.89 -7.36
C GLU A 23 8.33 8.55 -6.11
N VAL A 24 7.15 9.17 -5.99
CA VAL A 24 6.19 8.87 -4.93
C VAL A 24 5.41 7.59 -5.23
N GLN A 25 5.06 6.85 -4.19
CA GLN A 25 4.16 5.71 -4.34
C GLN A 25 2.76 6.16 -4.71
N THR A 26 1.98 5.24 -5.29
CA THR A 26 0.59 5.47 -5.63
C THR A 26 -0.26 4.43 -4.89
N ALA A 27 -1.27 4.90 -4.16
CA ALA A 27 -2.24 4.06 -3.48
C ALA A 27 -3.40 3.73 -4.42
N HIS A 28 -3.78 2.46 -4.50
CA HIS A 28 -4.99 2.02 -5.19
C HIS A 28 -6.04 1.69 -4.13
N LEU A 29 -7.11 2.49 -4.09
CA LEU A 29 -8.11 2.42 -3.04
C LEU A 29 -9.47 2.02 -3.61
N THR A 30 -10.14 1.07 -2.98
CA THR A 30 -11.53 0.71 -3.31
C THR A 30 -12.44 1.07 -2.16
N PHE A 31 -13.41 1.95 -2.40
CA PHE A 31 -14.37 2.43 -1.41
C PHE A 31 -15.64 1.60 -1.52
N ARG A 32 -16.11 1.07 -0.40
CA ARG A 32 -17.29 0.20 -0.33
C ARG A 32 -18.31 0.73 0.67
N SER A 33 -19.57 0.69 0.25
CA SER A 33 -20.74 0.91 1.09
C SER A 33 -21.18 -0.40 1.73
N ASP A 34 -21.65 -0.36 2.99
CA ASP A 34 -22.32 -1.51 3.62
C ASP A 34 -23.84 -1.51 3.36
N SER A 35 -24.39 -0.35 2.98
CA SER A 35 -25.83 -0.17 2.72
C SER A 35 -26.24 -0.44 1.28
N SER A 36 -25.27 -0.61 0.37
CA SER A 36 -25.49 -0.86 -1.05
C SER A 36 -24.29 -1.62 -1.65
N PRO A 37 -24.47 -2.34 -2.77
CA PRO A 37 -23.35 -2.98 -3.48
C PRO A 37 -22.48 -1.97 -4.25
N GLU A 38 -22.75 -0.67 -4.11
CA GLU A 38 -22.03 0.37 -4.84
C GLU A 38 -20.61 0.52 -4.29
N THR A 39 -19.64 0.53 -5.21
CA THR A 39 -18.23 0.70 -4.92
C THR A 39 -17.61 1.63 -5.94
N TYR A 40 -16.50 2.28 -5.58
CA TYR A 40 -15.70 3.05 -6.52
C TYR A 40 -14.21 2.95 -6.21
N ASN A 41 -13.38 3.17 -7.22
CA ASN A 41 -11.93 3.08 -7.11
C ASN A 41 -11.29 4.47 -7.21
N LEU A 42 -10.20 4.69 -6.49
CA LEU A 42 -9.39 5.89 -6.58
C LEU A 42 -7.90 5.53 -6.64
N THR A 43 -7.19 6.17 -7.56
CA THR A 43 -5.73 6.12 -7.64
C THR A 43 -5.17 7.42 -7.07
N VAL A 44 -4.48 7.35 -5.94
CA VAL A 44 -3.99 8.53 -5.21
C VAL A 44 -2.47 8.51 -5.15
N LYS A 45 -1.82 9.52 -5.75
CA LYS A 45 -0.38 9.69 -5.61
C LYS A 45 -0.03 10.16 -4.20
N ALA A 46 1.02 9.62 -3.62
CA ALA A 46 1.50 9.96 -2.28
C ALA A 46 2.39 11.23 -2.29
N ASP A 47 2.00 12.24 -3.07
CA ASP A 47 2.69 13.52 -3.21
C ASP A 47 2.08 14.64 -2.35
N GLY A 48 1.09 14.32 -1.52
CA GLY A 48 0.37 15.31 -0.73
C GLY A 48 -0.66 16.13 -1.52
N SER A 49 -0.97 15.76 -2.77
CA SER A 49 -2.09 16.35 -3.49
C SER A 49 -3.44 15.83 -2.97
N ILE A 50 -4.46 16.69 -3.01
CA ILE A 50 -5.83 16.34 -2.63
C ILE A 50 -6.56 15.81 -3.87
N VAL A 51 -7.08 14.59 -3.77
CA VAL A 51 -7.95 13.97 -4.77
C VAL A 51 -9.38 13.97 -4.26
N LYS A 52 -10.29 14.65 -4.96
CA LYS A 52 -11.74 14.59 -4.64
C LYS A 52 -12.31 13.25 -5.08
N THR A 53 -13.19 12.67 -4.28
CA THR A 53 -13.82 11.39 -4.61
C THR A 53 -14.96 11.57 -5.63
N GLY A 54 -15.74 12.65 -5.52
CA GLY A 54 -16.93 12.88 -6.35
C GLY A 54 -18.14 12.05 -5.92
N HIS A 55 -18.10 11.41 -4.75
CA HIS A 55 -19.14 10.53 -4.22
C HIS A 55 -19.67 11.04 -2.86
N ASP A 56 -20.02 12.33 -2.80
CA ASP A 56 -20.30 13.06 -1.56
C ASP A 56 -21.55 12.59 -0.81
N THR A 57 -22.37 11.73 -1.42
CA THR A 57 -23.60 11.17 -0.84
C THR A 57 -23.51 9.68 -0.52
N LEU A 58 -22.49 8.96 -1.02
CA LEU A 58 -22.38 7.52 -0.84
C LEU A 58 -21.77 7.20 0.54
N PRO A 59 -22.51 6.59 1.48
CA PRO A 59 -21.96 6.19 2.77
C PRO A 59 -20.90 5.10 2.61
N ILE A 60 -19.65 5.40 2.99
CA ILE A 60 -18.54 4.45 2.94
C ILE A 60 -18.30 3.87 4.34
N SER A 61 -18.24 2.55 4.40
CA SER A 61 -17.93 1.76 5.59
C SER A 61 -16.49 1.24 5.56
N HIS A 62 -16.01 0.87 4.37
CA HIS A 62 -14.72 0.21 4.17
C HIS A 62 -13.95 0.82 3.00
N ILE A 63 -12.64 0.90 3.15
CA ILE A 63 -11.71 1.29 2.08
C ILE A 63 -10.64 0.22 1.99
N ASP A 64 -10.64 -0.55 0.91
CA ASP A 64 -9.64 -1.57 0.65
C ASP A 64 -8.36 -0.91 0.12
N ALA A 65 -7.21 -1.29 0.68
CA ALA A 65 -5.89 -0.75 0.33
C ALA A 65 -4.88 -1.92 0.15
N PRO A 66 -4.91 -2.61 -1.00
CA PRO A 66 -4.13 -3.83 -1.21
C PRO A 66 -2.61 -3.60 -1.33
N ASP A 67 -2.18 -2.36 -1.59
CA ASP A 67 -0.80 -2.06 -1.96
C ASP A 67 -0.22 -0.82 -1.26
N TYR A 68 -0.92 -0.27 -0.27
CA TYR A 68 -0.48 0.92 0.44
C TYR A 68 -0.95 0.94 1.88
N LEU A 69 -0.14 1.49 2.79
CA LEU A 69 -0.47 1.58 4.21
C LEU A 69 -1.42 2.76 4.48
N ALA A 70 -2.61 2.70 3.87
CA ALA A 70 -3.52 3.83 3.74
C ALA A 70 -3.97 4.41 5.09
N ARG A 71 -4.12 3.58 6.13
CA ARG A 71 -4.50 4.08 7.46
C ARG A 71 -3.47 5.06 8.03
N SER A 72 -2.18 4.80 7.82
CA SER A 72 -1.10 5.61 8.39
C SER A 72 -0.75 6.79 7.50
N PHE A 73 -0.89 6.61 6.18
CA PHE A 73 -0.32 7.50 5.18
C PHE A 73 -1.34 8.27 4.36
N CYS A 74 -2.62 7.93 4.44
CA CYS A 74 -3.69 8.70 3.82
C CYS A 74 -4.56 9.39 4.86
N HIS A 75 -4.95 10.61 4.55
CA HIS A 75 -5.97 11.37 5.24
C HIS A 75 -7.26 11.33 4.45
N PHE A 76 -8.33 10.84 5.08
CA PHE A 76 -9.66 10.76 4.49
C PHE A 76 -10.51 11.91 5.05
N GLN A 77 -10.83 12.89 4.21
CA GLN A 77 -11.71 13.97 4.60
C GLN A 77 -13.15 13.49 4.60
N THR A 78 -13.81 13.58 5.74
CA THR A 78 -15.22 13.23 5.93
C THR A 78 -16.03 14.48 6.37
N PRO A 79 -17.36 14.49 6.20
CA PRO A 79 -18.19 15.64 6.58
C PRO A 79 -18.28 15.83 8.10
N ARG A 80 -18.06 14.77 8.89
CA ARG A 80 -18.08 14.80 10.36
C ARG A 80 -16.89 14.03 10.91
N ALA A 81 -16.67 14.13 12.22
CA ALA A 81 -15.69 13.30 12.92
C ALA A 81 -15.96 11.82 12.63
N VAL A 82 -14.89 11.08 12.37
CA VAL A 82 -14.91 9.66 12.08
C VAL A 82 -13.79 8.98 12.85
N ASN A 83 -14.06 7.83 13.42
CA ASN A 83 -13.03 6.94 13.90
C ASN A 83 -12.61 6.01 12.76
N LEU A 84 -11.30 5.95 12.49
CA LEU A 84 -10.71 5.09 11.48
C LEU A 84 -9.94 3.96 12.16
N SER A 85 -10.38 2.73 11.96
CA SER A 85 -9.67 1.51 12.37
C SER A 85 -9.20 0.71 11.15
N THR A 86 -8.50 -0.39 11.40
CA THR A 86 -8.04 -1.30 10.35
C THR A 86 -8.47 -2.72 10.62
N MET A 87 -8.72 -3.47 9.55
CA MET A 87 -8.84 -4.92 9.59
C MET A 87 -8.25 -5.54 8.32
N VAL A 88 -8.22 -6.87 8.28
CA VAL A 88 -7.88 -7.62 7.07
C VAL A 88 -9.19 -8.08 6.44
N ALA A 89 -9.30 -7.91 5.13
CA ALA A 89 -10.45 -8.35 4.35
C ALA A 89 -10.64 -9.87 4.44
N SER A 90 -11.79 -10.35 3.97
CA SER A 90 -12.12 -11.79 3.94
C SER A 90 -11.19 -12.62 3.05
N ASP A 91 -10.41 -11.99 2.16
CA ASP A 91 -9.37 -12.66 1.38
C ASP A 91 -8.11 -13.00 2.21
N GLY A 92 -8.05 -12.55 3.48
CA GLY A 92 -6.91 -12.76 4.38
C GLY A 92 -5.66 -11.97 4.02
N ILE A 93 -5.70 -11.10 3.00
CA ILE A 93 -4.52 -10.43 2.44
C ILE A 93 -4.71 -8.92 2.34
N THR A 94 -5.90 -8.42 2.07
CA THR A 94 -6.11 -6.98 1.80
C THR A 94 -6.35 -6.22 3.09
N GLN A 95 -5.51 -5.23 3.40
CA GLN A 95 -5.79 -4.30 4.49
C GLN A 95 -7.00 -3.42 4.13
N GLN A 96 -7.88 -3.21 5.11
CA GLN A 96 -9.04 -2.34 5.00
C GLN A 96 -8.97 -1.23 6.05
N VAL A 97 -9.30 -0.01 5.66
CA VAL A 97 -9.65 1.08 6.59
C VAL A 97 -11.14 1.02 6.83
N VAL A 98 -11.56 1.04 8.09
CA VAL A 98 -12.96 0.97 8.50
C VAL A 98 -13.39 2.33 9.04
N LEU A 99 -14.52 2.84 8.55
CA LEU A 99 -15.09 4.12 8.95
C LEU A 99 -16.22 3.89 9.95
N ASN A 100 -16.11 4.49 11.14
CA ASN A 100 -17.19 4.48 12.14
C ASN A 100 -17.39 5.87 12.77
N PRO A 101 -18.56 6.52 12.63
CA PRO A 101 -19.74 6.06 11.88
C PRO A 101 -19.53 6.09 10.37
N VAL A 102 -20.27 5.21 9.67
CA VAL A 102 -20.34 5.15 8.21
C VAL A 102 -20.76 6.52 7.65
N GLN A 103 -20.00 7.04 6.70
CA GLN A 103 -20.26 8.33 6.07
C GLN A 103 -19.49 8.47 4.74
N PRO A 104 -19.86 9.43 3.88
CA PRO A 104 -19.12 9.70 2.67
C PRO A 104 -17.68 10.16 2.93
N VAL A 105 -16.79 9.80 2.01
CA VAL A 105 -15.43 10.36 1.93
C VAL A 105 -15.44 11.41 0.83
N LEU A 106 -15.08 12.65 1.16
CA LEU A 106 -15.14 13.79 0.24
C LEU A 106 -13.84 13.94 -0.57
N SER A 107 -12.71 13.66 0.08
CA SER A 107 -11.40 13.68 -0.56
C SER A 107 -10.40 12.81 0.18
N VAL A 108 -9.34 12.45 -0.53
CA VAL A 108 -8.19 11.70 -0.02
C VAL A 108 -6.91 12.41 -0.39
N LEU A 109 -5.98 12.44 0.54
CA LEU A 109 -4.61 12.87 0.33
C LEU A 109 -3.70 11.81 0.95
N CYS A 110 -2.69 11.37 0.21
CA CYS A 110 -1.70 10.41 0.72
C CYS A 110 -0.29 11.00 0.73
N HIS A 111 0.56 10.52 1.62
CA HIS A 111 1.96 10.92 1.76
C HIS A 111 2.80 9.77 2.33
N GLY A 112 4.11 9.82 2.14
CA GLY A 112 5.02 8.83 2.71
C GLY A 112 5.15 7.57 1.86
N GLN A 113 5.92 6.62 2.38
CA GLN A 113 6.32 5.41 1.65
C GLN A 113 6.30 4.20 2.58
N CYS A 114 5.96 3.06 2.01
CA CYS A 114 6.00 1.76 2.64
C CYS A 114 6.77 0.76 1.78
N VAL A 115 7.18 -0.35 2.38
CA VAL A 115 7.87 -1.43 1.68
C VAL A 115 6.82 -2.41 1.15
N TYR A 116 6.84 -2.67 -0.16
CA TYR A 116 5.94 -3.65 -0.78
C TYR A 116 6.15 -5.06 -0.21
N THR A 117 5.14 -5.91 -0.38
CA THR A 117 5.18 -7.32 0.03
C THR A 117 6.45 -8.00 -0.51
N TYR A 118 7.10 -8.78 0.35
CA TYR A 118 8.40 -9.44 0.15
C TYR A 118 9.64 -8.53 0.08
N GLY A 119 9.45 -7.20 0.10
CA GLY A 119 10.53 -6.24 0.27
C GLY A 119 11.20 -6.33 1.64
N ALA A 120 12.38 -5.71 1.76
CA ALA A 120 13.14 -5.67 3.00
C ALA A 120 12.67 -4.51 3.90
N CYS A 121 12.04 -4.84 5.03
CA CYS A 121 11.66 -3.84 6.04
C CYS A 121 12.80 -3.49 7.00
N TYR A 122 13.86 -4.32 7.01
CA TYR A 122 15.16 -4.00 7.60
C TYR A 122 16.25 -4.26 6.57
N ASP A 123 17.27 -3.41 6.52
CA ASP A 123 18.41 -3.57 5.63
C ASP A 123 19.44 -4.58 6.17
N THR A 124 20.56 -4.74 5.45
CA THR A 124 21.65 -5.66 5.83
C THR A 124 22.38 -5.25 7.10
N HIS A 125 22.22 -4.02 7.57
CA HIS A 125 22.78 -3.50 8.82
C HIS A 125 21.74 -3.50 9.95
N ASN A 126 20.60 -4.17 9.76
CA ASN A 126 19.49 -4.20 10.71
C ASN A 126 18.91 -2.81 11.01
N GLN A 127 18.97 -1.88 10.04
CA GLN A 127 18.30 -0.58 10.10
C GLN A 127 16.90 -0.70 9.53
N PHE A 128 15.93 -0.07 10.20
CA PHE A 128 14.54 -0.05 9.73
C PHE A 128 14.43 0.79 8.46
N VAL A 129 13.91 0.18 7.40
CA VAL A 129 13.72 0.82 6.08
C VAL A 129 12.35 1.50 6.02
N GLY A 130 11.32 0.84 6.54
CA GLY A 130 9.95 1.34 6.49
C GLY A 130 8.92 0.27 6.81
N PRO A 131 7.68 0.69 7.11
CA PRO A 131 6.60 -0.24 7.39
C PRO A 131 6.17 -0.96 6.12
N CYS A 132 5.55 -2.13 6.26
CA CYS A 132 5.03 -2.87 5.11
C CYS A 132 3.74 -2.22 4.59
N CYS A 133 3.59 -2.17 3.26
CA CYS A 133 2.42 -1.53 2.63
C CYS A 133 1.11 -2.24 2.95
N ASN A 134 1.13 -3.56 2.93
CA ASN A 134 -0.04 -4.38 3.20
C ASN A 134 0.43 -5.68 3.88
N GLY A 135 0.60 -5.63 5.19
CA GLY A 135 1.14 -6.75 5.95
C GLY A 135 2.01 -6.35 7.13
N LEU A 136 2.83 -7.30 7.57
CA LEU A 136 3.75 -7.13 8.70
C LEU A 136 5.19 -7.48 8.33
N CYS A 137 6.13 -6.92 9.08
CA CYS A 137 7.56 -7.19 8.94
C CYS A 137 7.93 -8.43 9.75
N VAL A 138 8.29 -9.53 9.07
CA VAL A 138 8.68 -10.80 9.70
C VAL A 138 9.98 -11.29 9.08
N ALA A 139 10.96 -11.61 9.94
CA ALA A 139 12.29 -12.02 9.53
C ALA A 139 12.88 -11.07 8.46
N THR A 140 12.90 -9.78 8.79
CA THR A 140 13.39 -8.65 7.95
C THR A 140 12.68 -8.44 6.60
N ARG A 141 11.59 -9.17 6.33
CA ARG A 141 10.82 -9.07 5.09
C ARG A 141 9.35 -8.73 5.35
N CYS A 142 8.78 -7.92 4.46
CA CYS A 142 7.35 -7.72 4.45
C CYS A 142 6.62 -8.99 4.02
N ARG A 143 5.62 -9.37 4.78
CA ARG A 143 4.78 -10.54 4.53
C ARG A 143 3.32 -10.13 4.52
N PRO A 144 2.49 -10.76 3.67
CA PRO A 144 1.05 -10.54 3.70
C PRO A 144 0.46 -10.97 5.05
N TRP A 145 -0.77 -10.57 5.33
CA TRP A 145 -1.42 -10.84 6.62
C TRP A 145 -1.72 -12.33 6.88
N ASN A 146 -1.86 -13.15 5.84
CA ASN A 146 -2.19 -14.57 5.91
C ASN A 146 -1.03 -15.49 6.34
N LEU A 147 -0.14 -15.02 7.23
CA LEU A 147 0.92 -15.85 7.79
C LEU A 147 0.34 -16.98 8.66
N GLY A 148 0.42 -18.21 8.16
CA GLY A 148 0.06 -19.42 8.93
C GLY A 148 -1.35 -19.98 8.66
N HIS A 149 -2.11 -19.42 7.71
CA HIS A 149 -3.35 -20.05 7.23
C HIS A 149 -3.06 -20.92 6.02
N HIS A 150 -2.64 -22.15 6.28
CA HIS A 150 -2.74 -23.24 5.30
C HIS A 150 -4.21 -23.66 5.25
N GLY A 151 -4.91 -23.27 4.18
CA GLY A 151 -6.20 -23.82 3.74
C GLY A 151 -7.12 -24.37 4.84
N GLU A 152 -7.95 -23.52 5.44
CA GLU A 152 -9.29 -23.98 5.80
C GLU A 152 -10.13 -23.85 4.53
N ASP A 153 -9.98 -24.88 3.69
CA ASP A 153 -10.89 -25.19 2.59
C ASP A 153 -12.32 -25.25 3.16
N MET A 154 -13.20 -24.38 2.66
CA MET A 154 -14.65 -24.61 2.69
C MET A 154 -15.04 -25.59 1.59
#